data_AF-A0A9W6C6H4-F1
#
_entry.id   AF-A0A9W6C6H4-F1
#
_cell.length_a   1.000
_cell.length_b   1.000
_cell.length_c   1.000
_cell.angle_alpha   90.00
_cell.angle_beta   90.00
_cell.angle_gamma   90.00
#
_symmetry.space_group_name_H-M   'P 1'
#
loop_
_entity.id
_entity.type
_entity.pdbx_description
1 polymer ?
#
loop_
_entity_poly.entity_id
_entity_poly.type
_entity_poly.pdbx_seq_one_letter_code
_entity_poly.pdbx_strand_id
1 'polypeptide(L)'
;MENRLYYWELACYETSGNLPQRAIGKSNFIDLSLLPKETMREEYRRYFLYRSGQVSLNTICHEKAYYKQVCQALQLRKNIPDSFLGWQPSKWIELLKIWMLQNGIPFYKEKETLYGTISRTDAPVLQHLKRFLRFIQQRKQR
;
A
#
# COMPACT_ATOMS: atom_id res chain seq x y z
N MET A 1 4.57 20.12 3.20
CA MET A 1 3.40 19.28 3.56
C MET A 1 3.64 18.49 4.84
N GLU A 2 2.62 18.16 5.63
CA GLU A 2 2.79 17.23 6.77
C GLU A 2 3.04 15.80 6.26
N ASN A 3 4.11 15.16 6.73
CA ASN A 3 4.48 13.80 6.30
C ASN A 3 3.79 12.69 7.11
N ARG A 4 2.93 13.05 8.06
CA ARG A 4 2.15 12.10 8.86
C ARG A 4 0.69 12.18 8.43
N LEU A 5 0.09 11.04 8.11
CA LEU A 5 -1.34 10.91 7.90
C LEU A 5 -1.94 10.17 9.09
N TYR A 6 -2.59 10.89 9.99
CA TYR A 6 -3.17 10.33 11.19
C TYR A 6 -4.45 9.56 10.89
N TYR A 7 -4.76 8.59 11.73
CA TYR A 7 -5.95 7.77 11.53
C TYR A 7 -7.25 8.56 11.69
N TRP A 8 -7.30 9.59 12.53
CA TRP A 8 -8.49 10.44 12.64
C TRP A 8 -8.79 11.26 11.37
N GLU A 9 -7.82 11.41 10.47
CA GLU A 9 -8.04 12.02 9.15
C GLU A 9 -8.69 11.04 8.15
N LEU A 10 -8.85 9.76 8.53
CA LEU A 10 -9.39 8.70 7.67
C LEU A 10 -10.90 8.54 7.90
N ALA A 11 -11.68 8.45 6.82
CA ALA A 11 -13.14 8.32 6.90
C ALA A 11 -13.60 7.05 7.66
N CYS A 12 -12.83 5.97 7.60
CA CYS A 12 -13.12 4.75 8.34
C CYS A 12 -12.88 4.84 9.85
N TYR A 13 -12.29 5.93 10.36
CA TYR A 13 -12.00 6.10 11.78
C TYR A 13 -13.28 6.36 12.58
N GLU A 14 -14.15 7.26 12.10
CA GLU A 14 -15.41 7.59 12.76
C GLU A 14 -16.34 6.37 12.89
N THR A 15 -16.31 5.49 11.89
CA THR A 15 -17.13 4.27 11.86
C THR A 15 -16.47 3.07 12.50
N SER A 16 -15.22 3.18 12.98
CA SER A 16 -14.46 2.02 13.43
C SER A 16 -14.88 1.45 14.78
N GLY A 17 -15.72 2.13 15.55
CA GLY A 17 -16.02 1.77 16.94
C GLY A 17 -14.74 1.63 17.77
N ASN A 18 -14.81 1.14 19.01
CA ASN A 18 -13.63 0.89 19.83
C ASN A 18 -12.78 -0.24 19.24
N LEU A 19 -12.01 0.01 18.16
CA LEU A 19 -11.02 -0.94 17.68
C LEU A 19 -10.01 -1.17 18.81
N PRO A 20 -9.74 -2.43 19.18
CA PRO A 20 -8.79 -2.70 20.25
C PRO A 20 -7.45 -2.06 19.89
N GLN A 21 -6.80 -1.39 20.85
CA GLN A 21 -5.49 -0.74 20.66
C GLN A 21 -4.45 -1.65 19.99
N ARG A 22 -4.59 -2.97 20.17
CA ARG A 22 -3.80 -4.03 19.51
C ARG A 22 -3.88 -3.96 17.97
N ALA A 23 -5.01 -3.58 17.39
CA ALA A 23 -5.22 -3.46 15.93
C ALA A 23 -4.68 -2.14 15.35
N ILE A 24 -4.70 -1.06 16.13
CA ILE A 24 -4.14 0.25 15.76
C ILE A 24 -2.60 0.20 15.79
N GLY A 25 -2.03 -0.69 16.62
CA GLY A 25 -0.60 -0.83 16.82
C GLY A 25 -0.01 0.33 17.63
N LYS A 26 1.33 0.42 17.72
CA LYS A 26 2.02 1.46 18.51
C LYS A 26 1.98 2.88 17.88
N SER A 27 1.44 3.04 16.67
CA SER A 27 1.49 4.30 15.92
C SER A 27 0.17 4.58 15.23
N ASN A 28 -0.46 5.70 15.62
CA ASN A 28 -1.78 6.15 15.17
C ASN A 28 -1.75 6.91 13.83
N PHE A 29 -0.67 6.75 13.05
CA PHE A 29 -0.46 7.48 11.79
C PHE A 29 0.30 6.65 10.76
N ILE A 30 0.16 7.00 9.49
CA ILE A 30 0.94 6.48 8.38
C ILE A 30 2.08 7.47 8.12
N ASP A 31 3.31 6.99 8.16
CA ASP A 31 4.51 7.81 7.94
C ASP A 31 4.81 7.89 6.44
N LEU A 32 4.44 9.00 5.82
CA LEU A 32 4.70 9.27 4.41
C LEU A 32 6.15 9.70 4.14
N SER A 33 6.92 10.06 5.17
CA SER A 33 8.32 10.48 5.00
C SER A 33 9.22 9.36 4.44
N LEU A 34 8.76 8.11 4.52
CA LEU A 34 9.40 6.93 3.93
C LEU A 34 9.53 7.01 2.40
N LEU A 35 8.69 7.81 1.73
CA LEU A 35 8.81 8.07 0.32
C LEU A 35 9.78 9.24 0.08
N PRO A 36 10.71 9.12 -0.88
CA PRO A 36 11.76 10.13 -1.07
C PRO A 36 11.24 11.43 -1.69
N LYS A 37 10.11 11.41 -2.40
CA LYS A 37 9.63 12.51 -3.25
C LYS A 37 8.28 13.03 -2.77
N GLU A 38 8.10 14.35 -2.73
CA GLU A 38 6.87 14.98 -2.23
C GLU A 38 5.63 14.56 -3.03
N THR A 39 5.74 14.53 -4.35
CA THR A 39 4.69 14.03 -5.26
C THR A 39 4.27 12.60 -4.97
N MET A 40 5.20 11.70 -4.64
CA MET A 40 4.86 10.33 -4.20
C MET A 40 4.12 10.32 -2.87
N ARG A 41 4.50 11.20 -1.91
CA ARG A 41 3.84 11.31 -0.61
C ARG A 41 2.39 11.75 -0.78
N GLU A 42 2.16 12.73 -1.64
CA GLU A 42 0.81 13.19 -1.99
C GLU A 42 -0.03 12.11 -2.64
N GLU A 43 0.55 11.39 -3.60
CA GLU A 43 -0.09 10.28 -4.31
C GLU A 43 -0.57 9.20 -3.32
N TYR A 44 0.29 8.78 -2.38
CA TYR A 44 -0.09 7.83 -1.34
C TYR A 44 -1.08 8.42 -0.31
N ARG A 45 -0.94 9.68 0.08
CA ARG A 45 -1.90 10.37 0.97
C ARG A 45 -3.30 10.32 0.36
N ARG A 46 -3.43 10.74 -0.90
CA ARG A 46 -4.71 10.73 -1.63
C ARG A 46 -5.28 9.33 -1.75
N TYR A 47 -4.44 8.32 -1.98
CA TYR A 47 -4.86 6.92 -2.01
C TYR A 47 -5.41 6.45 -0.66
N PHE A 48 -4.71 6.70 0.45
CA PHE A 48 -5.19 6.27 1.77
C PHE A 48 -6.48 6.97 2.18
N LEU A 49 -6.63 8.26 1.89
CA LEU A 49 -7.88 8.99 2.11
C LEU A 49 -9.02 8.38 1.30
N TYR A 50 -8.82 8.13 -0.01
CA TYR A 50 -9.80 7.44 -0.85
C TYR A 50 -10.14 6.04 -0.32
N ARG A 51 -9.12 5.27 0.06
CA ARG A 51 -9.27 3.88 0.52
C ARG A 51 -10.03 3.82 1.84
N SER A 52 -9.82 4.79 2.73
CA SER A 52 -10.51 4.86 4.01
C SER A 52 -12.03 5.02 3.88
N GLY A 53 -12.53 5.56 2.76
CA GLY A 53 -13.97 5.58 2.49
C GLY A 53 -14.55 4.23 2.04
N GLN A 54 -13.71 3.21 1.84
CA GLN A 54 -14.12 1.93 1.24
C GLN A 54 -13.92 0.72 2.14
N VAL A 55 -13.04 0.82 3.14
CA VAL A 55 -12.64 -0.33 3.96
C VAL A 55 -12.55 0.07 5.43
N SER A 56 -12.57 -0.93 6.31
CA SER A 56 -12.38 -0.72 7.74
C SER A 56 -10.97 -0.22 8.08
N LEU A 57 -10.84 0.46 9.23
CA LEU A 57 -9.53 0.90 9.73
C LEU A 57 -8.56 -0.28 9.94
N ASN A 58 -9.06 -1.46 10.34
CA ASN A 58 -8.23 -2.67 10.42
C ASN A 58 -7.58 -3.04 9.07
N THR A 59 -8.33 -2.89 7.97
CA THR A 59 -7.79 -3.10 6.63
C THR A 59 -6.71 -2.07 6.29
N ILE A 60 -6.90 -0.80 6.66
CA ILE A 60 -5.88 0.25 6.50
C ILE A 60 -4.63 -0.07 7.32
N CYS A 61 -4.75 -0.60 8.54
CA CYS A 61 -3.60 -1.03 9.35
C CYS A 61 -2.76 -2.12 8.64
N HIS A 62 -3.41 -3.08 7.98
CA HIS A 62 -2.70 -4.05 7.13
C HIS A 62 -2.09 -3.39 5.89
N GLU A 63 -2.82 -2.49 5.22
CA GLU A 63 -2.31 -1.75 4.06
C GLU A 63 -1.11 -0.85 4.41
N LYS A 64 -1.04 -0.31 5.64
CA LYS A 64 0.14 0.41 6.15
C LYS A 64 1.39 -0.48 6.20
N ALA A 65 1.25 -1.76 6.55
CA ALA A 65 2.37 -2.70 6.52
C ALA A 65 2.85 -2.96 5.09
N TYR A 66 1.92 -3.14 4.14
CA TYR A 66 2.26 -3.32 2.72
C TYR A 66 2.89 -2.06 2.12
N TYR A 67 2.39 -0.89 2.48
CA TYR A 67 2.98 0.40 2.10
C TYR A 67 4.44 0.51 2.55
N LYS A 68 4.77 0.12 3.78
CA LYS A 68 6.17 0.11 4.26
C LYS A 68 7.06 -0.80 3.41
N GLN A 69 6.56 -1.98 3.03
CA GLN A 69 7.29 -2.90 2.14
C GLN A 69 7.50 -2.29 0.75
N VAL A 70 6.50 -1.59 0.21
CA VAL A 70 6.66 -0.83 -1.05
C VAL A 70 7.76 0.22 -0.90
N CYS A 71 7.78 0.99 0.20
CA CYS A 71 8.83 1.98 0.45
C CYS A 71 10.22 1.35 0.51
N GLN A 72 10.36 0.19 1.15
CA GLN A 72 11.62 -0.56 1.19
C GLN A 72 12.05 -1.01 -0.21
N ALA A 73 11.12 -1.47 -1.05
CA ALA A 73 11.42 -1.84 -2.43
C ALA A 73 11.92 -0.65 -3.27
N LEU A 74 11.40 0.56 -3.04
CA LEU A 74 11.86 1.76 -3.73
C LEU A 74 13.32 2.10 -3.45
N GLN A 75 13.82 1.75 -2.26
CA GLN A 75 15.22 2.01 -1.86
C GLN A 75 16.23 1.20 -2.69
N LEU A 76 15.80 0.15 -3.42
CA LEU A 76 16.67 -0.62 -4.31
C LEU A 76 17.14 0.17 -5.54
N ARG A 77 16.48 1.30 -5.88
CA ARG A 77 16.79 2.11 -7.06
C ARG A 77 17.06 3.55 -6.64
N LYS A 78 18.22 4.09 -7.01
CA LYS A 78 18.57 5.50 -6.75
C LYS A 78 17.84 6.49 -7.67
N ASN A 79 17.60 6.08 -8.92
CA ASN A 79 17.02 6.94 -9.97
C ASN A 79 15.56 6.61 -10.23
N ILE A 80 14.72 6.72 -9.19
CA ILE A 80 13.26 6.61 -9.38
C ILE A 80 12.69 7.97 -9.81
N PRO A 81 11.62 7.99 -10.63
CA PRO A 81 10.93 9.23 -10.98
C PRO A 81 10.37 9.93 -9.74
N ASP A 82 9.98 11.19 -9.90
CA ASP A 82 9.36 11.94 -8.81
C ASP A 82 7.93 11.49 -8.51
N SER A 83 7.25 10.81 -9.44
CA SER A 83 5.86 10.35 -9.32
C SER A 83 5.73 8.87 -9.70
N PHE A 84 4.76 8.16 -9.13
CA PHE A 84 4.40 6.80 -9.54
C PHE A 84 3.86 6.72 -10.97
N LEU A 85 3.46 7.85 -11.57
CA LEU A 85 3.10 7.95 -12.99
C LEU A 85 4.32 8.04 -13.92
N GLY A 86 5.53 8.25 -13.38
CA GLY A 86 6.75 8.41 -14.16
C GLY A 86 7.24 7.11 -14.83
N TRP A 87 6.79 5.95 -14.36
CA TRP A 87 7.05 4.65 -14.97
C TRP A 87 5.75 3.89 -15.24
N GLN A 88 5.82 2.94 -16.19
CA GLN A 88 4.75 1.98 -16.40
C GLN A 88 4.52 1.12 -15.14
N PRO A 89 3.26 0.75 -14.80
CA PRO A 89 2.96 -0.05 -13.61
C PRO A 89 3.77 -1.35 -13.52
N SER A 90 4.00 -2.01 -14.65
CA SER A 90 4.79 -3.25 -14.71
C SER A 90 6.18 -3.09 -14.10
N LYS A 91 6.83 -1.94 -14.31
CA LYS A 91 8.16 -1.65 -13.78
C LYS A 91 8.17 -1.49 -12.26
N TRP A 92 7.11 -0.89 -11.69
CA TRP A 92 6.94 -0.84 -10.23
C TRP A 92 6.68 -2.22 -9.63
N ILE A 93 5.87 -3.04 -10.30
CA ILE A 93 5.60 -4.42 -9.88
C ILE A 93 6.88 -5.26 -9.93
N GLU A 94 7.69 -5.12 -10.99
CA GLU A 94 8.97 -5.81 -11.11
C GLU A 94 9.94 -5.41 -10.00
N LEU A 95 10.06 -4.11 -9.70
CA LEU A 95 10.88 -3.63 -8.59
C LEU A 95 10.46 -4.24 -7.25
N LEU A 96 9.15 -4.30 -6.98
CA LEU A 96 8.63 -4.95 -5.78
C LEU A 96 8.94 -6.45 -5.77
N LYS A 97 8.81 -7.16 -6.90
CA LYS A 97 9.16 -8.58 -7.00
C LYS A 97 10.64 -8.84 -6.74
N ILE A 98 11.54 -7.98 -7.23
CA ILE A 98 12.98 -8.08 -6.94
C ILE A 98 13.21 -7.95 -5.44
N TRP A 99 12.60 -6.96 -4.78
CA TRP A 99 12.69 -6.79 -3.33
C TRP A 99 12.13 -7.99 -2.57
N MET A 100 10.98 -8.51 -2.99
CA MET A 100 10.37 -9.70 -2.41
C MET A 100 11.29 -10.92 -2.52
N LEU A 101 11.92 -11.14 -3.68
CA LEU A 101 12.87 -12.23 -3.89
C LEU A 101 14.06 -12.13 -2.94
N GLN A 102 14.64 -10.93 -2.80
CA GLN A 102 15.77 -10.69 -1.90
C GLN A 102 15.44 -10.93 -0.42
N ASN A 103 14.17 -10.78 -0.04
CA ASN A 103 13.70 -10.96 1.33
C ASN A 103 13.00 -12.31 1.56
N GLY A 104 13.03 -13.24 0.60
CA GLY A 104 12.39 -14.56 0.71
C GLY A 104 10.86 -14.51 0.81
N ILE A 105 10.23 -13.46 0.30
CA ILE A 105 8.77 -13.27 0.34
C ILE A 105 8.15 -13.91 -0.91
N PRO A 106 7.23 -14.88 -0.76
CA PRO A 106 6.55 -15.50 -1.90
C PRO A 106 5.74 -14.49 -2.72
N PHE A 107 5.78 -14.62 -4.05
CA PHE A 107 4.99 -13.76 -4.94
C PHE A 107 3.49 -14.08 -4.93
N TYR A 108 3.14 -15.31 -4.54
CA TYR A 108 1.78 -15.80 -4.57
C TYR A 108 1.43 -16.41 -3.21
N LYS A 109 0.15 -16.35 -2.89
CA LYS A 109 -0.48 -17.16 -1.87
C LYS A 109 -1.33 -18.21 -2.55
N GLU A 110 -1.11 -19.45 -2.16
CA GLU A 110 -1.99 -20.55 -2.52
C GLU A 110 -3.16 -20.56 -1.53
N LYS A 111 -4.36 -20.72 -2.06
CA LYS A 111 -5.57 -20.93 -1.27
C LYS A 111 -6.30 -22.12 -1.87
N GLU A 112 -6.38 -23.18 -1.09
CA GLU A 112 -7.21 -24.33 -1.41
C GLU A 112 -8.68 -23.97 -1.15
N THR A 113 -9.55 -24.27 -2.12
CA THR A 113 -10.99 -24.13 -1.95
C THR A 113 -11.55 -25.35 -1.23
N LEU A 114 -12.80 -25.25 -0.73
CA LEU A 114 -13.51 -26.38 -0.11
C LEU A 114 -13.67 -27.60 -1.05
N TYR A 115 -13.42 -27.40 -2.34
CA TYR A 115 -13.51 -28.43 -3.38
C TYR A 115 -12.14 -28.96 -3.83
N GLY A 116 -11.07 -28.70 -3.06
CA GLY A 116 -9.71 -29.19 -3.35
C GLY A 116 -9.02 -28.49 -4.53
N THR A 117 -9.57 -27.38 -5.04
CA THR A 117 -8.93 -26.61 -6.11
C THR A 117 -7.94 -25.61 -5.51
N ILE A 118 -6.68 -25.66 -5.96
CA ILE A 118 -5.66 -24.70 -5.53
C ILE A 118 -5.76 -23.44 -6.39
N SER A 119 -6.18 -22.33 -5.77
CA SER A 119 -6.15 -21.00 -6.39
C SER A 119 -4.86 -20.27 -6.02
N ARG A 120 -4.18 -19.70 -7.02
CA ARG A 120 -2.98 -18.86 -6.81
C ARG A 120 -3.37 -17.40 -6.93
N THR A 121 -3.22 -16.66 -5.83
CA THR A 121 -3.46 -15.22 -5.79
C THR A 121 -2.16 -14.48 -5.52
N ASP A 122 -2.01 -13.25 -6.01
CA ASP A 122 -0.82 -12.45 -5.70
C ASP A 122 -0.66 -12.27 -4.19
N ALA A 123 0.58 -12.13 -3.72
CA ALA A 123 0.83 -11.73 -2.35
C ALA A 123 0.13 -10.40 -2.01
N PRO A 124 -0.34 -10.20 -0.77
CA PRO A 124 -1.08 -9.00 -0.39
C PRO A 124 -0.37 -7.67 -0.70
N VAL A 125 0.97 -7.64 -0.60
CA VAL A 125 1.77 -6.46 -0.96
C VAL A 125 1.71 -6.13 -2.45
N LEU A 126 1.73 -7.16 -3.32
CA LEU A 126 1.56 -7.01 -4.76
C LEU A 126 0.14 -6.53 -5.08
N GLN A 127 -0.88 -7.10 -4.43
CA GLN A 127 -2.26 -6.66 -4.59
C GLN A 127 -2.45 -5.19 -4.18
N HIS A 128 -1.84 -4.79 -3.06
CA HIS A 128 -1.86 -3.40 -2.59
C HIS A 128 -1.23 -2.46 -3.62
N LEU A 129 -0.01 -2.76 -4.09
CA LEU A 129 0.67 -1.93 -5.08
C LEU A 129 -0.12 -1.85 -6.39
N LYS A 130 -0.66 -2.96 -6.89
CA LYS A 130 -1.53 -2.97 -8.09
C LYS A 130 -2.77 -2.09 -7.92
N ARG A 131 -3.42 -2.15 -6.75
CA ARG A 131 -4.61 -1.32 -6.45
C ARG A 131 -4.27 0.16 -6.40
N PHE A 132 -3.16 0.51 -5.75
CA PHE A 132 -2.63 1.86 -5.69
C PHE A 132 -2.30 2.42 -7.07
N LEU A 133 -1.56 1.68 -7.90
CA LEU A 133 -1.20 2.10 -9.26
C LEU A 133 -2.45 2.32 -10.13
N ARG A 134 -3.43 1.42 -10.05
CA ARG A 134 -4.71 1.57 -10.76
C ARG A 134 -5.44 2.85 -10.35
N PHE A 135 -5.47 3.15 -9.04
CA PHE A 135 -6.09 4.36 -8.51
C PHE A 135 -5.45 5.63 -9.10
N ILE A 136 -4.11 5.71 -9.11
CA ILE A 136 -3.42 6.91 -9.62
C ILE A 136 -3.61 7.05 -11.12
N GLN A 137 -3.56 5.95 -11.88
CA GLN A 137 -3.80 5.99 -13.32
C GLN A 137 -5.19 6.52 -13.67
N GLN A 138 -6.22 6.15 -12.91
CA GLN A 138 -7.58 6.65 -13.10
C GLN A 138 -7.71 8.14 -12.77
N ARG A 139 -6.90 8.66 -11.84
CA ARG A 139 -6.91 10.08 -11.46
C ARG A 139 -6.06 10.97 -12.37
N LYS A 140 -5.23 10.39 -13.25
CA LYS A 140 -4.55 11.14 -14.33
C LYS A 140 -5.51 11.57 -15.44
N GLN A 141 -6.62 10.86 -15.63
CA GLN A 141 -7.58 11.06 -16.72
C GLN A 141 -8.76 11.97 -16.35
N ARG A 142 -8.76 12.54 -15.14
CA ARG A 142 -9.75 13.49 -14.64
C ARG A 142 -9.07 14.81 -14.35
#